data_AF-A0A949ZP83-F1
#
_entry.id   AF-A0A949ZP83-F1
#
_cell.length_a   1.000
_cell.length_b   1.000
_cell.length_c   1.000
_cell.angle_alpha   90.00
_cell.angle_beta   90.00
_cell.angle_gamma   90.00
#
_symmetry.space_group_name_H-M   'P 1'
#
loop_
_entity.id
_entity.type
_entity.pdbx_description
1 polymer ?
#
loop_
_entity_poly.entity_id
_entity_poly.type
_entity_poly.pdbx_seq_one_letter_code
_entity_poly.pdbx_strand_id
1 'polypeptide(L)'
;HDWPARLAEIRAVTDREIWISEAGASSFGAEEVQAFGLEKTAQYLLPLVERVFWYSLLDLPAAWTATTRHKEAEGSAYYRHYYMGVARADGRPKLAASGFPPGMGICQWFHFEDPRFEIALEWLRRLNIPWVRTGISWADWFRPDSEKWFDRQMEALRPFETTVTLCFTPEHLGLAPHYTSPPRNVSDFVDFATWAVGRYAAPEQPMAQAVAGRVMPRMAVPMRAAE
;
A
#
# COMPACT_ATOMS: atom_id res chain seq x y z
N HIS A 1 -3.97 -0.05 -22.80
CA HIS A 1 -4.48 -1.23 -23.52
C HIS A 1 -3.75 -2.52 -23.13
N ASP A 2 -2.55 -2.47 -22.55
CA ASP A 2 -1.72 -3.68 -22.36
C ASP A 2 -1.96 -4.44 -21.05
N TRP A 3 -2.74 -3.88 -20.11
CA TRP A 3 -3.02 -4.52 -18.81
C TRP A 3 -3.57 -5.95 -18.93
N PRO A 4 -4.56 -6.26 -19.78
CA PRO A 4 -5.06 -7.62 -19.93
C PRO A 4 -3.98 -8.61 -20.36
N ALA A 5 -3.07 -8.21 -21.26
CA ALA A 5 -1.99 -9.07 -21.73
C ALA A 5 -0.99 -9.37 -20.60
N ARG A 6 -0.59 -8.34 -19.83
CA ARG A 6 0.30 -8.51 -18.66
C ARG A 6 -0.32 -9.40 -17.59
N LEU A 7 -1.61 -9.24 -17.34
CA LEU A 7 -2.31 -10.10 -16.39
C LEU A 7 -2.41 -11.55 -16.90
N ALA A 8 -2.59 -11.77 -18.20
CA ALA A 8 -2.57 -13.11 -18.79
C ALA A 8 -1.21 -13.80 -18.65
N GLU A 9 -0.10 -13.06 -18.82
CA GLU A 9 1.26 -13.58 -18.59
C GLU A 9 1.43 -14.07 -17.14
N ILE A 10 0.90 -13.33 -16.15
CA ILE A 10 0.95 -13.73 -14.74
C ILE A 10 0.04 -14.94 -14.49
N ARG A 11 -1.20 -14.94 -14.99
CA ARG A 11 -2.15 -16.06 -14.83
C ARG A 11 -1.63 -17.36 -15.45
N ALA A 12 -0.76 -17.29 -16.45
CA ALA A 12 -0.18 -18.47 -17.08
C ALA A 12 0.80 -19.23 -16.16
N VAL A 13 1.29 -18.61 -15.07
CA VAL A 13 2.29 -19.21 -14.17
C VAL A 13 1.78 -19.38 -12.73
N THR A 14 0.53 -19.05 -12.43
CA THR A 14 -0.06 -19.23 -11.09
C THR A 14 -1.57 -19.36 -11.13
N ASP A 15 -2.11 -20.23 -10.29
CA ASP A 15 -3.55 -20.34 -10.02
C ASP A 15 -4.00 -19.46 -8.83
N ARG A 16 -3.08 -18.69 -8.24
CA ARG A 16 -3.38 -17.77 -7.13
C ARG A 16 -4.07 -16.50 -7.64
N GLU A 17 -4.78 -15.84 -6.73
CA GLU A 17 -5.29 -14.49 -6.96
C GLU A 17 -4.16 -13.54 -7.36
N ILE A 18 -4.48 -12.55 -8.19
CA ILE A 18 -3.55 -11.52 -8.63
C ILE A 18 -3.93 -10.21 -7.98
N TRP A 19 -3.00 -9.63 -7.23
CA TRP A 19 -3.19 -8.33 -6.61
C TRP A 19 -2.23 -7.32 -7.23
N ILE A 20 -2.73 -6.13 -7.54
CA ILE A 20 -1.91 -4.98 -7.87
C ILE A 20 -1.55 -4.32 -6.54
N SER A 21 -0.46 -4.78 -5.93
CA SER A 21 -0.04 -4.41 -4.58
C SER A 21 0.38 -2.95 -4.42
N GLU A 22 0.65 -2.25 -5.51
CA GLU A 22 0.96 -0.82 -5.52
C GLU A 22 0.78 -0.25 -6.94
N ALA A 23 -0.08 0.77 -7.08
CA ALA A 23 -0.21 1.57 -8.30
C ALA A 23 -0.48 3.03 -7.91
N GLY A 24 -0.02 4.00 -8.68
CA GLY A 24 -0.24 5.40 -8.33
C GLY A 24 0.20 6.37 -9.40
N ALA A 25 -0.27 7.60 -9.28
CA ALA A 25 0.14 8.74 -10.08
C ALA A 25 0.41 9.93 -9.16
N SER A 26 1.48 10.66 -9.44
CA SER A 26 1.84 11.85 -8.68
C SER A 26 1.03 13.06 -9.16
N SER A 27 0.55 13.87 -8.22
CA SER A 27 -0.08 15.17 -8.50
C SER A 27 0.95 16.30 -8.71
N PHE A 28 2.25 15.97 -8.83
CA PHE A 28 3.29 16.97 -9.03
C PHE A 28 3.08 17.70 -10.37
N GLY A 29 2.81 19.00 -10.29
CA GLY A 29 2.53 19.89 -11.42
C GLY A 29 1.04 20.06 -11.73
N ALA A 30 0.18 19.06 -11.48
CA ALA A 30 -1.27 19.12 -11.70
C ALA A 30 -2.01 18.00 -10.94
N GLU A 31 -3.07 18.34 -10.20
CA GLU A 31 -3.90 17.34 -9.50
C GLU A 31 -4.81 16.55 -10.45
N GLU A 32 -5.14 17.13 -11.60
CA GLU A 32 -5.93 16.52 -12.67
C GLU A 32 -5.25 15.28 -13.25
N VAL A 33 -3.91 15.27 -13.30
CA VAL A 33 -3.13 14.11 -13.75
C VAL A 33 -3.30 12.94 -12.77
N GLN A 34 -3.27 13.20 -11.47
CA GLN A 34 -3.51 12.18 -10.46
C GLN A 34 -4.95 11.67 -10.52
N ALA A 35 -5.93 12.57 -10.61
CA ALA A 35 -7.34 12.20 -10.69
C ALA A 35 -7.63 11.34 -11.94
N PHE A 36 -7.13 11.74 -13.10
CA PHE A 36 -7.22 10.96 -14.34
C PHE A 36 -6.53 9.59 -14.21
N GLY A 37 -5.33 9.57 -13.62
CA GLY A 37 -4.58 8.32 -13.40
C GLY A 37 -5.35 7.34 -12.50
N LEU A 38 -5.97 7.83 -11.43
CA LEU A 38 -6.79 7.04 -10.52
C LEU A 38 -8.00 6.46 -11.22
N GLU A 39 -8.74 7.29 -11.97
CA GLU A 39 -9.90 6.86 -12.75
C GLU A 39 -9.53 5.75 -13.76
N LYS A 40 -8.47 5.95 -14.55
CA LYS A 40 -8.06 4.96 -15.57
C LYS A 40 -7.52 3.69 -14.94
N THR A 41 -6.77 3.79 -13.85
CA THR A 41 -6.28 2.63 -13.09
C THR A 41 -7.46 1.79 -12.62
N ALA A 42 -8.48 2.42 -12.03
CA ALA A 42 -9.68 1.73 -11.59
C ALA A 42 -10.44 1.10 -12.76
N GLN A 43 -10.66 1.85 -13.84
CA GLN A 43 -11.36 1.39 -15.04
C GLN A 43 -10.71 0.13 -15.64
N TYR A 44 -9.38 0.08 -15.69
CA TYR A 44 -8.66 -1.01 -16.34
C TYR A 44 -8.34 -2.19 -15.42
N LEU A 45 -8.15 -1.98 -14.12
CA LEU A 45 -7.64 -3.02 -13.23
C LEU A 45 -8.71 -3.61 -12.31
N LEU A 46 -9.61 -2.82 -11.74
CA LEU A 46 -10.62 -3.35 -10.81
C LEU A 46 -11.49 -4.47 -11.42
N PRO A 47 -11.86 -4.44 -12.73
CA PRO A 47 -12.60 -5.55 -13.31
C PRO A 47 -11.79 -6.83 -13.57
N LEU A 48 -10.45 -6.76 -13.53
CA LEU A 48 -9.55 -7.82 -14.01
C LEU A 48 -8.77 -8.54 -12.91
N VAL A 49 -8.67 -7.94 -11.72
CA VAL A 49 -7.90 -8.45 -10.59
C VAL A 49 -8.68 -8.36 -9.28
N GLU A 50 -8.29 -9.16 -8.31
CA GLU A 50 -9.02 -9.32 -7.05
C GLU A 50 -8.79 -8.13 -6.10
N ARG A 51 -7.60 -7.51 -6.13
CA ARG A 51 -7.27 -6.32 -5.33
C ARG A 51 -6.37 -5.36 -6.09
N VAL A 52 -6.61 -4.05 -5.91
CA VAL A 52 -5.75 -2.97 -6.39
C VAL A 52 -5.51 -2.00 -5.24
N PHE A 53 -4.26 -1.63 -4.98
CA PHE A 53 -3.89 -0.69 -3.93
C PHE A 53 -3.33 0.59 -4.53
N TRP A 54 -4.01 1.71 -4.28
CA TRP A 54 -3.54 3.03 -4.69
C TRP A 54 -2.49 3.55 -3.72
N TYR A 55 -1.33 3.96 -4.24
CA TYR A 55 -0.27 4.63 -3.51
C TYR A 55 -0.30 6.14 -3.81
N SER A 56 -0.52 7.02 -2.84
CA SER A 56 -0.71 6.79 -1.39
C SER A 56 -1.95 7.50 -0.86
N LEU A 57 -2.22 7.35 0.44
CA LEU A 57 -3.28 8.11 1.10
C LEU A 57 -2.87 9.55 1.35
N LEU A 58 -1.73 9.73 2.04
CA LEU A 58 -1.19 11.04 2.39
C LEU A 58 0.08 11.33 1.60
N ASP A 59 0.25 12.60 1.23
CA ASP A 59 1.53 13.11 0.74
C ASP A 59 2.63 12.90 1.77
N LEU A 60 3.85 12.66 1.31
CA LEU A 60 5.01 12.69 2.18
C LEU A 60 5.32 14.15 2.55
N PRO A 61 5.55 14.49 3.84
CA PRO A 61 5.91 15.84 4.21
C PRO A 61 7.25 16.23 3.59
N ALA A 62 7.38 17.43 3.03
CA ALA A 62 8.61 17.88 2.37
C ALA A 62 9.85 17.87 3.30
N ALA A 63 9.62 18.05 4.61
CA ALA A 63 10.67 17.98 5.63
C ALA A 63 11.19 16.55 5.87
N TRP A 64 10.50 15.52 5.37
CA TRP A 64 10.87 14.12 5.57
C TRP A 64 11.68 13.60 4.38
N THR A 65 12.55 12.64 4.64
CA THR A 65 13.29 11.97 3.57
C THR A 65 12.39 10.95 2.89
N ALA A 66 12.35 10.93 1.56
CA ALA A 66 11.73 9.84 0.82
C ALA A 66 12.59 8.57 0.99
N THR A 67 12.17 7.70 1.92
CA THR A 67 12.84 6.44 2.22
C THR A 67 13.04 5.62 0.95
N THR A 68 14.21 4.98 0.80
CA THR A 68 14.62 4.15 -0.36
C THR A 68 14.98 4.89 -1.66
N ARG A 69 15.03 6.22 -1.68
CA ARG A 69 15.31 7.01 -2.89
C ARG A 69 16.62 7.80 -2.79
N HIS A 70 17.29 8.00 -3.92
CA HIS A 70 18.65 8.54 -4.05
C HIS A 70 18.68 10.03 -4.46
N LYS A 71 17.73 10.85 -3.97
CA LYS A 71 17.67 12.31 -4.16
C LYS A 71 18.03 12.77 -5.58
N GLU A 72 19.16 13.47 -5.75
CA GLU A 72 19.58 14.09 -7.00
C GLU A 72 19.82 13.06 -8.12
N ALA A 73 20.17 11.82 -7.79
CA ALA A 73 20.41 10.76 -8.77
C ALA A 73 19.15 10.33 -9.54
N GLU A 74 17.96 10.70 -9.05
CA GLU A 74 16.68 10.32 -9.66
C GLU A 74 15.95 11.48 -10.35
N GLY A 75 16.55 12.67 -10.33
CA GLY A 75 15.99 13.88 -10.93
C GLY A 75 14.57 14.18 -10.45
N SER A 76 13.66 14.50 -11.37
CA SER A 76 12.28 14.87 -11.03
C SER A 76 11.47 13.73 -10.40
N ALA A 77 11.87 12.46 -10.58
CA ALA A 77 11.17 11.32 -9.99
C ALA A 77 11.22 11.36 -8.46
N TYR A 78 12.32 11.86 -7.87
CA TYR A 78 12.44 12.03 -6.43
C TYR A 78 11.35 12.94 -5.86
N TYR A 79 11.14 14.11 -6.47
CA TYR A 79 10.17 15.10 -5.98
C TYR A 79 8.73 14.62 -6.11
N ARG A 80 8.43 13.76 -7.08
CA ARG A 80 7.09 13.20 -7.27
C ARG A 80 6.58 12.38 -6.09
N HIS A 81 7.49 11.77 -5.31
CA HIS A 81 7.14 11.00 -4.11
C HIS A 81 6.44 11.84 -3.04
N TYR A 82 6.69 13.15 -3.00
CA TYR A 82 6.05 14.08 -2.06
C TYR A 82 4.60 14.43 -2.43
N TYR A 83 4.13 14.00 -3.61
CA TYR A 83 2.83 14.38 -4.16
C TYR A 83 1.98 13.16 -4.58
N MET A 84 2.21 12.00 -3.96
CA MET A 84 1.49 10.75 -4.30
C MET A 84 0.16 10.59 -3.54
N GLY A 85 -0.06 11.35 -2.46
CA GLY A 85 -1.26 11.22 -1.64
C GLY A 85 -2.51 11.69 -2.35
N VAL A 86 -3.64 11.04 -2.11
CA VAL A 86 -4.98 11.56 -2.45
C VAL A 86 -5.41 12.68 -1.50
N ALA A 87 -4.77 12.79 -0.34
CA ALA A 87 -4.81 13.93 0.56
C ALA A 87 -3.39 14.45 0.81
N ARG A 88 -3.30 15.73 1.16
CA ARG A 88 -2.04 16.41 1.50
C ARG A 88 -1.51 15.89 2.85
N ALA A 89 -0.26 16.22 3.17
CA ALA A 89 0.37 15.80 4.41
C ALA A 89 -0.36 16.29 5.68
N ASP A 90 -1.12 17.38 5.59
CA ASP A 90 -1.96 17.96 6.64
C ASP A 90 -3.41 17.45 6.64
N GLY A 91 -3.73 16.48 5.77
CA GLY A 91 -5.06 15.89 5.64
C GLY A 91 -6.03 16.66 4.75
N ARG A 92 -5.65 17.81 4.17
CA ARG A 92 -6.52 18.50 3.21
C ARG A 92 -6.74 17.64 1.96
N PRO A 93 -7.97 17.54 1.43
CA PRO A 93 -8.26 16.76 0.24
C PRO A 93 -7.52 17.31 -0.99
N LYS A 94 -7.16 16.42 -1.92
CA LYS A 94 -6.87 16.76 -3.31
C LYS A 94 -8.04 16.39 -4.22
N LEU A 95 -7.97 16.78 -5.48
CA LEU A 95 -8.96 16.47 -6.50
C LEU A 95 -9.25 14.96 -6.59
N ALA A 96 -8.23 14.11 -6.48
CA ALA A 96 -8.41 12.66 -6.52
C ALA A 96 -9.27 12.08 -5.37
N ALA A 97 -9.40 12.79 -4.25
CA ALA A 97 -10.19 12.32 -3.10
C ALA A 97 -11.71 12.33 -3.37
N SER A 98 -12.22 13.25 -4.19
CA SER A 98 -13.67 13.36 -4.44
C SER A 98 -14.19 12.24 -5.35
N GLY A 99 -13.34 11.72 -6.24
CA GLY A 99 -13.64 10.64 -7.18
C GLY A 99 -13.00 9.31 -6.82
N PHE A 100 -12.67 9.07 -5.54
CA PHE A 100 -11.97 7.85 -5.15
C PHE A 100 -12.82 6.60 -5.47
N PRO A 101 -12.32 5.66 -6.29
CA PRO A 101 -13.13 4.56 -6.81
C PRO A 101 -13.54 3.55 -5.72
N PRO A 102 -14.82 3.13 -5.66
CA PRO A 102 -15.23 2.08 -4.74
C PRO A 102 -14.54 0.75 -5.09
N GLY A 103 -14.14 -0.02 -4.06
CA GLY A 103 -13.42 -1.28 -4.22
C GLY A 103 -11.90 -1.14 -4.38
N MET A 104 -11.39 0.08 -4.58
CA MET A 104 -9.95 0.38 -4.56
C MET A 104 -9.42 0.34 -3.12
N GLY A 105 -8.30 -0.34 -2.91
CA GLY A 105 -7.55 -0.33 -1.65
C GLY A 105 -6.55 0.83 -1.58
N ILE A 106 -5.94 1.00 -0.42
CA ILE A 106 -4.90 2.01 -0.19
C ILE A 106 -3.60 1.33 0.22
N CYS A 107 -2.50 1.70 -0.43
CA CYS A 107 -1.15 1.44 0.07
C CYS A 107 -0.66 2.69 0.81
N GLN A 108 -0.51 2.61 2.13
CA GLN A 108 0.01 3.70 2.95
C GLN A 108 1.06 3.17 3.91
N TRP A 109 2.29 3.66 3.77
CA TRP A 109 3.36 3.42 4.73
C TRP A 109 3.28 4.44 5.87
N PHE A 110 3.32 3.95 7.11
CA PHE A 110 3.41 4.80 8.29
C PHE A 110 4.84 4.80 8.80
N HIS A 111 5.40 5.98 9.02
CA HIS A 111 6.67 6.08 9.75
C HIS A 111 6.47 5.65 11.20
N PHE A 112 7.56 5.31 11.88
CA PHE A 112 7.53 5.07 13.32
C PHE A 112 6.93 6.29 14.06
N GLU A 113 5.93 6.05 14.89
CA GLU A 113 5.16 7.10 15.60
C GLU A 113 4.65 8.23 14.70
N ASP A 114 4.22 7.91 13.47
CA ASP A 114 3.74 8.90 12.51
C ASP A 114 2.61 9.77 13.14
N PRO A 115 2.81 11.09 13.33
CA PRO A 115 1.82 11.96 13.96
C PRO A 115 0.54 12.09 13.13
N ARG A 116 0.56 11.68 11.86
CA ARG A 116 -0.58 11.73 10.94
C ARG A 116 -1.42 10.46 10.97
N PHE A 117 -1.09 9.49 11.83
CA PHE A 117 -1.78 8.20 11.86
C PHE A 117 -3.28 8.35 12.07
N GLU A 118 -3.72 9.23 12.97
CA GLU A 118 -5.16 9.46 13.21
C GLU A 118 -5.86 10.10 11.99
N ILE A 119 -5.21 11.06 11.33
CA ILE A 119 -5.71 11.67 10.09
C ILE A 119 -5.87 10.61 9.00
N ALA A 120 -4.89 9.70 8.89
CA ALA A 120 -4.96 8.61 7.93
C ALA A 120 -6.14 7.66 8.23
N LEU A 121 -6.35 7.27 9.50
CA LEU A 121 -7.48 6.42 9.88
C LEU A 121 -8.83 7.07 9.56
N GLU A 122 -8.97 8.38 9.81
CA GLU A 122 -10.17 9.13 9.43
C GLU A 122 -10.41 9.07 7.91
N TRP A 123 -9.36 9.30 7.12
CA TRP A 123 -9.43 9.23 5.67
C TRP A 123 -9.78 7.83 5.16
N LEU A 124 -9.18 6.77 5.72
CA LEU A 124 -9.51 5.39 5.33
C LEU A 124 -11.00 5.08 5.56
N ARG A 125 -11.57 5.53 6.69
CA ARG A 125 -13.01 5.40 6.97
C ARG A 125 -13.85 6.23 6.02
N ARG A 126 -13.46 7.49 5.79
CA ARG A 126 -14.17 8.43 4.91
C ARG A 126 -14.25 7.94 3.46
N LEU A 127 -13.19 7.31 2.96
CA LEU A 127 -13.13 6.73 1.62
C LEU A 127 -13.75 5.32 1.56
N ASN A 128 -14.25 4.79 2.68
CA ASN A 128 -14.79 3.44 2.80
C ASN A 128 -13.83 2.38 2.24
N ILE A 129 -12.54 2.47 2.62
CA ILE A 129 -11.50 1.60 2.12
C ILE A 129 -11.73 0.15 2.60
N PRO A 130 -11.75 -0.84 1.69
CA PRO A 130 -11.89 -2.24 2.08
C PRO A 130 -10.56 -2.90 2.46
N TRP A 131 -9.48 -2.56 1.74
CA TRP A 131 -8.16 -3.18 1.89
C TRP A 131 -7.08 -2.12 2.11
N VAL A 132 -6.22 -2.35 3.10
CA VAL A 132 -5.05 -1.52 3.39
C VAL A 132 -3.79 -2.34 3.20
N ARG A 133 -2.81 -1.80 2.48
CA ARG A 133 -1.45 -2.31 2.48
C ARG A 133 -0.55 -1.34 3.23
N THR A 134 0.19 -1.85 4.20
CA THR A 134 1.15 -1.08 4.98
C THR A 134 2.36 -1.96 5.29
N GLY A 135 3.20 -1.59 6.25
CA GLY A 135 4.24 -2.50 6.72
C GLY A 135 4.81 -2.17 8.09
N ILE A 136 5.56 -3.16 8.59
CA ILE A 136 6.28 -3.12 9.86
C ILE A 136 7.77 -3.24 9.51
N SER A 137 8.54 -2.30 10.06
CA SER A 137 9.96 -2.14 9.77
C SER A 137 10.79 -2.91 10.80
N TRP A 138 11.66 -3.82 10.33
CA TRP A 138 12.59 -4.55 11.17
C TRP A 138 13.61 -3.60 11.81
N ALA A 139 14.07 -2.58 11.09
CA ALA A 139 14.89 -1.51 11.62
C ALA A 139 14.19 -0.77 12.78
N ASP A 140 12.90 -0.47 12.65
CA ASP A 140 12.14 0.22 13.71
C ASP A 140 11.83 -0.70 14.90
N TRP A 141 11.88 -2.02 14.74
CA TRP A 141 11.71 -2.97 15.85
C TRP A 141 12.78 -2.82 16.93
N PHE A 142 13.97 -2.32 16.58
CA PHE A 142 15.04 -2.02 17.53
C PHE A 142 14.90 -0.65 18.22
N ARG A 143 13.87 0.14 17.90
CA ARG A 143 13.61 1.41 18.60
C ARG A 143 12.96 1.16 19.97
N PRO A 144 13.16 2.07 20.93
CA PRO A 144 12.38 2.05 22.18
C PRO A 144 10.88 2.03 21.90
N ASP A 145 10.13 1.25 22.69
CA ASP A 145 8.67 1.14 22.61
C ASP A 145 8.11 0.69 21.24
N SER A 146 8.93 0.03 20.42
CA SER A 146 8.55 -0.35 19.06
C SER A 146 7.29 -1.22 18.99
N GLU A 147 7.22 -2.24 19.85
CA GLU A 147 6.06 -3.14 19.91
C GLU A 147 4.77 -2.39 20.29
N LYS A 148 4.83 -1.40 21.20
CA LYS A 148 3.65 -0.60 21.57
C LYS A 148 3.11 0.20 20.39
N TRP A 149 4.01 0.77 19.59
CA TRP A 149 3.62 1.47 18.36
C TRP A 149 3.01 0.50 17.34
N PHE A 150 3.65 -0.65 17.10
CA PHE A 150 3.14 -1.65 16.16
C PHE A 150 1.79 -2.21 16.59
N ASP A 151 1.60 -2.47 17.88
CA ASP A 151 0.31 -2.89 18.46
C ASP A 151 -0.78 -1.87 18.20
N ARG A 152 -0.52 -0.61 18.51
CA ARG A 152 -1.47 0.48 18.25
C ARG A 152 -1.81 0.55 16.76
N GLN A 153 -0.81 0.44 15.89
CA GLN A 153 -1.02 0.51 14.44
C GLN A 153 -1.91 -0.65 13.96
N MET A 154 -1.58 -1.88 14.33
CA MET A 154 -2.29 -3.08 13.87
C MET A 154 -3.69 -3.18 14.48
N GLU A 155 -3.86 -2.79 15.76
CA GLU A 155 -5.18 -2.70 16.41
C GLU A 155 -6.09 -1.73 15.66
N ALA A 156 -5.60 -0.52 15.39
CA ALA A 156 -6.40 0.51 14.74
C ALA A 156 -6.73 0.18 13.27
N LEU A 157 -5.91 -0.65 12.62
CA LEU A 157 -6.13 -1.13 11.25
C LEU A 157 -6.97 -2.41 11.17
N ARG A 158 -7.28 -3.08 12.29
CA ARG A 158 -8.13 -4.29 12.34
C ARG A 158 -9.47 -4.17 11.60
N PRO A 159 -10.17 -3.01 11.59
CA PRO A 159 -11.41 -2.86 10.83
C PRO A 159 -11.25 -3.01 9.31
N PHE A 160 -10.02 -2.95 8.79
CA PHE A 160 -9.69 -3.08 7.37
C PHE A 160 -9.03 -4.43 7.08
N GLU A 161 -9.21 -4.96 5.88
CA GLU A 161 -8.40 -6.11 5.45
C GLU A 161 -6.97 -5.66 5.16
N THR A 162 -6.08 -5.93 6.11
CA THR A 162 -4.72 -5.38 6.10
C THR A 162 -3.72 -6.41 5.58
N THR A 163 -2.95 -6.02 4.56
CA THR A 163 -1.76 -6.74 4.08
C THR A 163 -0.51 -6.03 4.61
N VAL A 164 0.31 -6.73 5.38
CA VAL A 164 1.51 -6.17 6.00
C VAL A 164 2.75 -6.61 5.22
N THR A 165 3.56 -5.64 4.81
CA THR A 165 4.90 -5.88 4.29
C THR A 165 5.91 -5.83 5.44
N LEU A 166 6.77 -6.83 5.55
CA LEU A 166 7.89 -6.84 6.50
C LEU A 166 9.17 -6.45 5.75
N CYS A 167 9.84 -5.38 6.18
CA CYS A 167 10.97 -4.82 5.43
C CYS A 167 11.97 -4.09 6.34
N PHE A 168 13.03 -3.55 5.71
CA PHE A 168 14.06 -2.68 6.28
C PHE A 168 15.01 -3.32 7.30
N THR A 169 16.24 -3.63 6.85
CA THR A 169 17.29 -4.20 7.71
C THR A 169 17.80 -3.18 8.74
N PRO A 170 17.90 -3.49 10.04
CA PRO A 170 18.56 -2.62 11.01
C PRO A 170 20.01 -2.34 10.57
N GLU A 171 20.47 -1.08 10.66
CA GLU A 171 21.78 -0.67 10.12
C GLU A 171 22.94 -1.52 10.67
N HIS A 172 22.88 -1.91 11.93
CA HIS A 172 23.91 -2.74 12.58
C HIS A 172 23.90 -4.21 12.14
N LEU A 173 22.82 -4.67 11.49
CA LEU A 173 22.66 -6.04 10.96
C LEU A 173 22.83 -6.12 9.43
N GLY A 174 22.95 -4.99 8.72
CA GLY A 174 23.16 -4.96 7.27
C GLY A 174 24.62 -5.18 6.84
N LEU A 175 24.84 -5.72 5.64
CA LEU A 175 26.18 -5.72 4.99
C LEU A 175 26.77 -4.31 4.94
N ALA A 176 25.93 -3.32 4.59
CA ALA A 176 26.19 -1.89 4.77
C ALA A 176 25.25 -1.32 5.85
N PRO A 177 25.65 -0.24 6.55
CA PRO A 177 24.81 0.42 7.56
C PRO A 177 23.69 1.23 6.90
N HIS A 178 22.76 0.53 6.26
CA HIS A 178 21.65 1.13 5.53
C HIS A 178 20.44 0.19 5.54
N TYR A 179 19.25 0.75 5.67
CA TYR A 179 18.01 -0.03 5.83
C TYR A 179 17.57 -0.80 4.58
N THR A 180 18.13 -0.49 3.41
CA THR A 180 17.95 -1.29 2.18
C THR A 180 19.07 -2.30 1.95
N SER A 181 20.07 -2.37 2.82
CA SER A 181 21.13 -3.37 2.72
C SER A 181 20.55 -4.76 2.99
N PRO A 182 21.00 -5.82 2.29
CA PRO A 182 20.71 -7.19 2.72
C PRO A 182 21.28 -7.44 4.13
N PRO A 183 20.63 -8.31 4.93
CA PRO A 183 21.15 -8.69 6.24
C PRO A 183 22.44 -9.51 6.13
N ARG A 184 23.32 -9.37 7.13
CA ARG A 184 24.52 -10.23 7.29
C ARG A 184 24.13 -11.68 7.59
N ASN A 185 23.06 -11.86 8.36
CA ASN A 185 22.51 -13.15 8.71
C ASN A 185 21.00 -13.17 8.43
N VAL A 186 20.57 -14.09 7.57
CA VAL A 186 19.15 -14.21 7.18
C VAL A 186 18.29 -14.69 8.34
N SER A 187 18.84 -15.47 9.28
CA SER A 187 18.11 -15.97 10.45
C SER A 187 17.57 -14.84 11.33
N ASP A 188 18.29 -13.72 11.46
CA ASP A 188 17.84 -12.59 12.28
C ASP A 188 16.55 -11.95 11.70
N PHE A 189 16.41 -11.96 10.37
CA PHE A 189 15.16 -11.52 9.72
C PHE A 189 14.04 -12.55 9.90
N VAL A 190 14.36 -13.84 9.92
CA VAL A 190 13.38 -14.90 10.20
C VAL A 190 12.80 -14.72 11.60
N ASP A 191 13.64 -14.42 12.61
CA ASP A 191 13.16 -14.19 13.98
C ASP A 191 12.18 -13.02 14.06
N PHE A 192 12.49 -11.90 13.40
CA PHE A 192 11.58 -10.77 13.28
C PHE A 192 10.28 -11.13 12.56
N ALA A 193 10.39 -11.85 11.44
CA ALA A 193 9.22 -12.24 10.64
C ALA A 193 8.31 -13.19 11.42
N THR A 194 8.88 -14.18 12.11
CA THR A 194 8.13 -15.11 12.97
C THR A 194 7.46 -14.36 14.12
N TRP A 195 8.14 -13.41 14.77
CA TRP A 195 7.54 -12.56 15.80
C TRP A 195 6.36 -11.74 15.25
N ALA A 196 6.55 -11.03 14.14
CA ALA A 196 5.51 -10.16 13.56
C ALA A 196 4.30 -10.97 13.08
N VAL A 197 4.52 -12.09 12.38
CA VAL A 197 3.44 -12.97 11.91
C VAL A 197 2.71 -13.60 13.10
N GLY A 198 3.44 -14.14 14.09
CA GLY A 198 2.84 -14.75 15.27
C GLY A 198 2.02 -13.77 16.10
N ARG A 199 2.35 -12.48 16.05
CA ARG A 199 1.66 -11.42 16.79
C ARG A 199 0.45 -10.83 16.06
N TYR A 200 0.57 -10.62 14.75
CA TYR A 200 -0.38 -9.81 13.98
C TYR A 200 -1.17 -10.55 12.90
N ALA A 201 -0.74 -11.76 12.51
CA ALA A 201 -1.57 -12.58 11.63
C ALA A 201 -2.78 -13.11 12.41
N ALA A 202 -3.96 -13.10 11.79
CA ALA A 202 -5.10 -13.80 12.35
C ALA A 202 -4.80 -15.30 12.44
N PRO A 203 -5.24 -16.00 13.50
CA PRO A 203 -5.17 -17.46 13.53
C PRO A 203 -5.91 -18.02 12.31
N GLU A 204 -5.32 -19.03 11.66
CA GLU A 204 -5.86 -19.61 10.42
C GLU A 204 -7.35 -19.94 10.57
N GLN A 205 -8.19 -19.28 9.79
CA GLN A 205 -9.52 -19.81 9.52
C GLN A 205 -9.38 -20.89 8.44
N PRO A 206 -9.96 -22.10 8.62
CA PRO A 206 -9.86 -23.15 7.63
C PRO A 206 -10.29 -22.63 6.25
N MET A 207 -9.43 -22.82 5.25
CA MET A 207 -9.52 -22.30 3.87
C MET A 207 -10.84 -22.60 3.11
N ALA A 208 -11.76 -23.37 3.69
CA ALA A 208 -12.93 -23.93 3.01
C ALA A 208 -14.17 -23.01 2.95
N GLN A 209 -14.27 -21.94 3.77
CA GLN A 209 -15.52 -21.17 3.87
C GLN A 209 -15.51 -19.76 3.24
N ALA A 210 -14.36 -19.20 2.89
CA ALA A 210 -14.28 -17.83 2.39
C ALA A 210 -14.66 -17.65 0.91
N VAL A 211 -14.57 -18.71 0.09
CA VAL A 211 -14.77 -18.62 -1.37
C VAL A 211 -16.26 -18.55 -1.76
N ALA A 212 -17.17 -19.04 -0.93
CA ALA A 212 -18.59 -19.14 -1.29
C ALA A 212 -19.42 -17.87 -1.01
N GLY A 213 -18.91 -16.91 -0.24
CA GLY A 213 -19.73 -15.82 0.33
C GLY A 213 -19.43 -14.40 -0.15
N ARG A 214 -18.38 -14.16 -0.95
CA ARG A 214 -17.88 -12.80 -1.23
C ARG A 214 -17.70 -12.47 -2.71
N VAL A 215 -18.53 -13.08 -3.58
CA VAL A 215 -18.70 -12.55 -4.93
C VAL A 215 -19.56 -11.30 -4.83
N MET A 216 -18.92 -10.12 -4.71
CA MET A 216 -19.57 -8.87 -5.12
C MET A 216 -20.04 -9.07 -6.57
N PRO A 217 -21.30 -8.78 -6.91
CA PRO A 217 -21.78 -8.99 -8.27
C PRO A 217 -20.90 -8.19 -9.23
N ARG A 218 -20.28 -8.89 -10.19
CA ARG A 218 -19.60 -8.25 -11.32
C ARG A 218 -20.60 -7.29 -11.95
N MET A 219 -20.38 -5.98 -11.83
CA MET A 219 -21.13 -5.01 -12.61
C MET A 219 -20.77 -5.25 -14.08
N ALA A 220 -21.70 -5.85 -14.82
CA ALA A 220 -21.58 -5.99 -16.26
C ALA A 220 -21.53 -4.59 -16.86
N VAL A 221 -20.36 -4.19 -17.37
CA VAL A 221 -20.24 -2.99 -18.19
C VAL A 221 -20.79 -3.35 -19.57
N PRO A 222 -21.89 -2.73 -20.04
CA PRO A 222 -22.35 -2.97 -21.40
C PRO A 222 -21.29 -2.44 -22.36
N MET A 223 -20.74 -3.34 -23.17
CA MET A 223 -19.94 -3.00 -24.33
C MET A 223 -20.84 -2.20 -25.27
N ARG A 224 -20.69 -0.87 -25.32
CA ARG A 224 -21.29 -0.09 -26.40
C ARG A 224 -20.58 -0.49 -27.68
N ALA A 225 -21.34 -1.06 -28.62
CA ALA A 225 -20.90 -1.26 -29.99
C ALA A 225 -20.49 0.11 -30.56
N ALA A 226 -19.31 0.15 -31.17
CA ALA A 226 -18.93 1.25 -32.03
C ALA A 226 -19.75 1.14 -33.32
N GLU A 227 -20.56 2.15 -33.59
CA GLU A 227 -20.96 2.54 -34.95
C GLU A 227 -19.95 3.55 -35.49
#